data_AF-A0A1M5GDJ1-F1
#
_entry.id   AF-A0A1M5GDJ1-F1
#
_cell.length_a   1.000
_cell.length_b   1.000
_cell.length_c   1.000
_cell.angle_alpha   90.00
_cell.angle_beta   90.00
_cell.angle_gamma   90.00
#
_symmetry.space_group_name_H-M   'P 1'
#
loop_
_entity.id
_entity.type
_entity.pdbx_description
1 polymer ?
#
loop_
_entity_poly.entity_id
_entity_poly.type
_entity_poly.pdbx_seq_one_letter_code
_entity_poly.pdbx_strand_id
1 'polypeptide(L)'
;MTRALTALVVVVAVGSLVGCARQTALHVEGAAPSPVGRTTAPAVPAPLSGQPAPDSVHDIDLRSTVLADTAVSQHVKDFLTRCDDCGLQSPSYVDLTGDGRDDVIAQVASGAEDTGGEMAYYVYSLQGGAVRQIFGVTGTSAMEVWPDNGDLMLWRAIYSPGDRYCCPSGEETVRYAWDGRRLAEAKRYPERRPPTRSRLPTVTPMPKETR
;
A
#
# COMPACT_ATOMS: atom_id res chain seq x y z
N MET A 1 62.08 -3.68 48.34
CA MET A 1 63.36 -4.41 48.20
C MET A 1 63.19 -5.52 47.16
N THR A 2 64.28 -5.99 46.55
CA THR A 2 64.27 -6.92 45.39
C THR A 2 64.51 -8.38 45.79
N ARG A 3 63.87 -9.32 45.06
CA ARG A 3 64.39 -10.58 44.45
C ARG A 3 63.19 -11.50 44.12
N ALA A 4 62.99 -12.02 42.89
CA ALA A 4 63.83 -12.94 42.09
C ALA A 4 63.79 -14.37 42.68
N LEU A 5 63.72 -15.50 41.95
CA LEU A 5 63.59 -15.89 40.54
C LEU A 5 63.75 -17.42 40.57
N THR A 6 62.89 -18.21 39.90
CA THR A 6 63.26 -19.57 39.46
C THR A 6 62.51 -19.88 38.17
N ALA A 7 63.17 -20.56 37.22
CA ALA A 7 62.63 -20.87 35.90
C ALA A 7 62.91 -22.34 35.53
N LEU A 8 62.23 -22.87 34.51
CA LEU A 8 62.63 -24.13 33.86
C LEU A 8 62.36 -24.09 32.35
N VAL A 9 63.23 -24.76 31.59
CA VAL A 9 63.43 -24.73 30.13
C VAL A 9 63.99 -26.12 29.75
N VAL A 10 63.82 -26.73 28.57
CA VAL A 10 63.41 -26.20 27.25
C VAL A 10 62.00 -26.70 26.85
N VAL A 11 61.61 -27.30 25.71
CA VAL A 11 62.26 -27.93 24.54
C VAL A 11 61.70 -27.33 23.22
N VAL A 12 62.56 -27.25 22.19
CA VAL A 12 62.24 -26.69 20.86
C VAL A 12 61.93 -27.82 19.86
N ALA A 13 60.96 -27.59 18.98
CA ALA A 13 60.79 -28.37 17.74
C ALA A 13 60.74 -27.41 16.53
N VAL A 14 61.82 -27.37 15.74
CA VAL A 14 61.86 -26.58 14.49
C VAL A 14 61.30 -27.42 13.35
N GLY A 15 60.14 -27.02 12.83
CA GLY A 15 59.61 -27.50 11.55
C GLY A 15 59.78 -26.42 10.48
N SER A 16 60.63 -26.66 9.48
CA SER A 16 60.80 -25.78 8.33
C SER A 16 60.74 -26.59 7.04
N LEU A 17 60.09 -26.06 6.00
CA LEU A 17 60.66 -25.83 4.66
C LEU A 17 59.59 -25.41 3.62
N VAL A 18 59.90 -24.31 2.91
CA VAL A 18 59.51 -23.96 1.52
C VAL A 18 58.03 -23.79 1.15
N GLY A 19 57.71 -22.64 0.55
CA GLY A 19 56.41 -22.32 -0.05
C GLY A 19 56.38 -20.94 -0.72
N CYS A 20 57.17 -20.73 -1.78
CA CYS A 20 57.36 -19.41 -2.39
C CYS A 20 56.34 -19.09 -3.50
N ALA A 21 55.41 -18.17 -3.24
CA ALA A 21 54.89 -17.21 -4.23
C ALA A 21 54.01 -16.13 -3.55
N ARG A 22 54.44 -14.86 -3.54
CA ARG A 22 53.51 -13.74 -3.32
C ARG A 22 52.81 -13.45 -4.63
N GLN A 23 51.57 -13.92 -4.77
CA GLN A 23 50.77 -13.68 -5.97
C GLN A 23 50.51 -12.17 -6.15
N THR A 24 50.43 -11.75 -7.41
CA THR A 24 50.30 -10.34 -7.80
C THR A 24 49.01 -9.73 -7.31
N ALA A 25 49.10 -8.52 -6.74
CA ALA A 25 47.93 -7.69 -6.46
C ALA A 25 47.33 -7.19 -7.78
N LEU A 26 46.37 -7.94 -8.35
CA LEU A 26 45.41 -7.35 -9.27
C LEU A 26 44.41 -6.54 -8.45
N HIS A 27 44.57 -5.22 -8.50
CA HIS A 27 43.50 -4.31 -8.09
C HIS A 27 42.40 -4.37 -9.16
N VAL A 28 41.44 -5.29 -8.98
CA VAL A 28 40.22 -5.29 -9.76
C VAL A 28 39.36 -4.13 -9.26
N GLU A 29 39.38 -3.01 -9.97
CA GLU A 29 38.27 -2.06 -9.89
C GLU A 29 37.02 -2.76 -10.40
N GLY A 30 36.22 -3.29 -9.46
CA GLY A 30 34.91 -3.83 -9.76
C GLY A 30 34.06 -2.70 -10.35
N ALA A 31 33.68 -2.84 -11.62
CA ALA A 31 32.94 -1.81 -12.34
C ALA A 31 31.74 -1.33 -11.51
N ALA A 32 31.60 -0.02 -11.37
CA ALA A 32 30.58 0.58 -10.51
C ALA A 32 29.19 0.03 -10.88
N PRO A 33 28.37 -0.43 -9.91
CA PRO A 33 27.08 -1.04 -10.19
C PRO A 33 26.14 0.01 -10.81
N SER A 34 25.96 -0.06 -12.13
CA SER A 34 25.12 0.85 -12.90
C SER A 34 23.69 0.89 -12.32
N PRO A 35 23.17 2.08 -11.94
CA PRO A 35 21.89 2.21 -11.25
C PRO A 35 20.70 2.11 -12.22
N VAL A 36 20.51 0.95 -12.86
CA VAL A 36 19.32 0.63 -13.66
C VAL A 36 18.77 -0.73 -13.23
N GLY A 37 18.37 -0.82 -11.96
CA GLY A 37 17.32 -1.75 -11.58
C GLY A 37 16.07 -1.37 -12.36
N ARG A 38 15.70 -2.17 -13.37
CA ARG A 38 14.40 -2.03 -14.04
C ARG A 38 13.32 -2.40 -13.04
N THR A 39 12.76 -1.41 -12.36
CA THR A 39 11.51 -1.56 -11.61
C THR A 39 10.42 -1.95 -12.60
N THR A 40 10.16 -3.25 -12.73
CA THR A 40 9.04 -3.76 -13.51
C THR A 40 7.77 -3.12 -12.96
N ALA A 41 7.11 -2.28 -13.77
CA ALA A 41 5.86 -1.66 -13.36
C ALA A 41 4.86 -2.76 -12.95
N PRO A 42 4.08 -2.57 -11.87
CA PRO A 42 3.11 -3.56 -11.41
C PRO A 42 2.23 -4.05 -12.57
N ALA A 43 2.07 -5.37 -12.67
CA ALA A 43 1.27 -5.96 -13.74
C ALA A 43 -0.18 -5.48 -13.64
N VAL A 44 -0.78 -5.16 -14.78
CA VAL A 44 -2.24 -4.98 -14.86
C VAL A 44 -2.88 -6.37 -14.76
N PRO A 45 -3.98 -6.52 -14.00
CA PRO A 45 -4.76 -7.75 -13.96
C PRO A 45 -5.11 -8.29 -15.35
N ALA A 46 -5.23 -9.62 -15.44
CA ALA A 46 -5.76 -10.27 -16.63
C ALA A 46 -7.23 -9.86 -16.84
N PRO A 47 -7.73 -9.83 -18.10
CA PRO A 47 -9.15 -9.61 -18.35
C PRO A 47 -9.99 -10.71 -17.71
N LEU A 48 -11.13 -10.34 -17.15
CA LEU A 48 -12.11 -11.29 -16.63
C LEU A 48 -12.58 -12.20 -17.77
N SER A 49 -12.61 -13.50 -17.50
CA SER A 49 -12.72 -14.55 -18.51
C SER A 49 -13.90 -15.48 -18.20
N GLY A 50 -14.70 -15.81 -19.21
CA GLY A 50 -15.81 -16.78 -19.09
C GLY A 50 -17.22 -16.20 -19.22
N GLN A 51 -17.37 -14.89 -19.35
CA GLN A 51 -18.65 -14.22 -19.63
C GLN A 51 -18.66 -13.65 -21.07
N PRO A 52 -19.84 -13.45 -21.69
CA PRO A 52 -19.95 -12.62 -22.90
C PRO A 52 -19.39 -11.22 -22.66
N ALA A 53 -18.88 -10.58 -23.72
CA ALA A 53 -18.52 -9.17 -23.67
C ALA A 53 -19.79 -8.33 -23.38
N PRO A 54 -19.83 -7.52 -22.31
CA PRO A 54 -20.90 -6.57 -22.09
C PRO A 54 -20.73 -5.36 -23.03
N ASP A 55 -21.83 -4.66 -23.35
CA ASP A 55 -21.77 -3.42 -24.14
C ASP A 55 -21.35 -2.22 -23.26
N SER A 56 -21.70 -2.23 -21.97
CA SER A 56 -21.34 -1.21 -20.98
C SER A 56 -20.91 -1.81 -19.63
N VAL A 57 -20.16 -1.05 -18.82
CA VAL A 57 -19.91 -1.41 -17.40
C VAL A 57 -21.18 -1.41 -16.55
N HIS A 58 -22.26 -0.77 -17.02
CA HIS A 58 -23.57 -0.77 -16.38
C HIS A 58 -24.30 -2.12 -16.51
N ASP A 59 -23.91 -2.98 -17.46
CA ASP A 59 -24.58 -4.26 -17.74
C ASP A 59 -23.99 -5.44 -16.93
N ILE A 60 -22.95 -5.21 -16.12
CA ILE A 60 -22.20 -6.28 -15.44
C ILE A 60 -22.80 -6.63 -14.08
N ASP A 61 -22.84 -7.92 -13.75
CA ASP A 61 -22.97 -8.35 -12.36
C ASP A 61 -21.67 -8.00 -11.63
N LEU A 62 -21.70 -6.89 -10.89
CA LEU A 62 -20.54 -6.36 -10.18
C LEU A 62 -20.09 -7.27 -9.03
N ARG A 63 -20.99 -8.03 -8.39
CA ARG A 63 -20.59 -9.00 -7.35
C ARG A 63 -19.86 -10.17 -7.98
N SER A 64 -20.42 -10.77 -9.03
CA SER A 64 -19.72 -11.84 -9.77
C SER A 64 -18.40 -11.37 -10.38
N THR A 65 -18.34 -10.12 -10.86
CA THR A 65 -17.11 -9.47 -11.35
C THR A 65 -16.00 -9.45 -10.28
N VAL A 66 -16.30 -8.93 -9.08
CA VAL A 66 -15.34 -8.87 -7.96
C VAL A 66 -14.99 -10.27 -7.41
N LEU A 67 -15.94 -11.20 -7.39
CA LEU A 67 -15.69 -12.59 -6.97
C LEU A 67 -14.84 -13.38 -7.98
N ALA A 68 -14.97 -13.09 -9.28
CA ALA A 68 -14.17 -13.73 -10.33
C ALA A 68 -12.73 -13.18 -10.41
N ASP A 69 -12.50 -11.91 -10.08
CA ASP A 69 -11.20 -11.26 -10.28
C ASP A 69 -10.08 -11.88 -9.44
N THR A 70 -9.02 -12.36 -10.09
CA THR A 70 -7.86 -12.98 -9.43
C THR A 70 -6.94 -11.98 -8.73
N ALA A 71 -7.12 -10.67 -8.93
CA ALA A 71 -6.44 -9.62 -8.19
C ALA A 71 -7.15 -9.23 -6.88
N VAL A 72 -8.44 -9.58 -6.71
CA VAL A 72 -9.19 -9.36 -5.46
C VAL A 72 -8.78 -10.39 -4.42
N SER A 73 -8.51 -9.93 -3.19
CA SER A 73 -7.99 -10.80 -2.13
C SER A 73 -9.02 -11.83 -1.66
N GLN A 74 -8.54 -13.01 -1.22
CA GLN A 74 -9.44 -14.05 -0.72
C GLN A 74 -10.27 -13.57 0.48
N HIS A 75 -9.73 -12.72 1.35
CA HIS A 75 -10.48 -12.18 2.49
C HIS A 75 -11.69 -11.31 2.06
N VAL A 76 -11.53 -10.51 1.00
CA VAL A 76 -12.64 -9.73 0.41
C VAL A 76 -13.69 -10.64 -0.23
N LYS A 77 -13.26 -11.74 -0.89
CA LYS A 77 -14.19 -12.75 -1.44
C LYS A 77 -14.92 -13.54 -0.38
N ASP A 78 -14.22 -13.98 0.67
CA ASP A 78 -14.79 -14.65 1.83
C ASP A 78 -15.80 -13.75 2.55
N PHE A 79 -15.58 -12.42 2.55
CA PHE A 79 -16.55 -11.46 3.03
C PHE A 79 -17.78 -11.35 2.11
N LEU A 80 -17.58 -11.16 0.81
CA LEU A 80 -18.67 -11.01 -0.16
C LEU A 80 -19.49 -12.29 -0.41
N THR A 81 -18.99 -13.46 0.03
CA THR A 81 -19.74 -14.73 0.02
C THR A 81 -20.45 -15.05 1.34
N ARG A 82 -20.35 -14.20 2.38
CA ARG A 82 -21.11 -14.40 3.63
C ARG A 82 -22.62 -14.15 3.47
N CYS A 83 -23.03 -13.30 2.54
CA CYS A 83 -24.42 -13.18 2.08
C CYS A 83 -24.52 -12.47 0.71
N ASP A 84 -25.66 -12.61 0.03
CA ASP A 84 -25.82 -12.22 -1.38
C ASP A 84 -25.96 -10.70 -1.63
N ASP A 85 -26.37 -9.92 -0.61
CA ASP A 85 -26.64 -8.49 -0.71
C ASP A 85 -25.67 -7.62 0.12
N CYS A 86 -25.05 -8.16 1.18
CA CYS A 86 -24.13 -7.42 2.05
C CYS A 86 -22.77 -7.09 1.42
N GLY A 87 -22.15 -6.02 1.93
CA GLY A 87 -20.74 -5.68 1.75
C GLY A 87 -20.43 -4.80 0.53
N LEU A 88 -20.95 -5.15 -0.63
CA LEU A 88 -20.84 -4.33 -1.85
C LEU A 88 -21.82 -3.14 -1.75
N GLN A 89 -21.31 -1.92 -1.84
CA GLN A 89 -22.12 -0.70 -1.83
C GLN A 89 -22.66 -0.37 -3.23
N SER A 90 -23.55 0.62 -3.32
CA SER A 90 -24.01 1.14 -4.62
C SER A 90 -22.82 1.64 -5.46
N PRO A 91 -22.67 1.19 -6.71
CA PRO A 91 -21.56 1.61 -7.56
C PRO A 91 -21.65 3.08 -7.96
N SER A 92 -20.47 3.67 -8.25
CA SER A 92 -20.36 4.95 -8.94
C SER A 92 -19.83 4.73 -10.36
N TYR A 93 -20.32 5.51 -11.31
CA TYR A 93 -19.97 5.40 -12.74
C TYR A 93 -19.39 6.72 -13.24
N VAL A 94 -18.24 6.66 -13.91
CA VAL A 94 -17.49 7.84 -14.37
C VAL A 94 -16.40 7.42 -15.36
N ASP A 95 -16.25 8.15 -16.47
CA ASP A 95 -15.10 8.01 -17.38
C ASP A 95 -13.80 8.45 -16.67
N LEU A 96 -12.95 7.47 -16.33
CA LEU A 96 -11.63 7.65 -15.73
C LEU A 96 -10.49 7.25 -16.69
N THR A 97 -10.82 6.62 -17.82
CA THR A 97 -9.87 6.27 -18.90
C THR A 97 -9.76 7.36 -19.98
N GLY A 98 -10.71 8.30 -20.02
CA GLY A 98 -10.81 9.36 -21.02
C GLY A 98 -11.27 8.86 -22.39
N ASP A 99 -12.02 7.75 -22.45
CA ASP A 99 -12.42 7.09 -23.71
C ASP A 99 -13.86 7.38 -24.16
N GLY A 100 -14.61 8.14 -23.35
CA GLY A 100 -16.00 8.54 -23.62
C GLY A 100 -17.05 7.55 -23.10
N ARG A 101 -16.65 6.60 -22.23
CA ARG A 101 -17.51 5.61 -21.60
C ARG A 101 -17.21 5.55 -20.11
N ASP A 102 -18.21 5.21 -19.30
CA ASP A 102 -18.00 5.07 -17.86
C ASP A 102 -17.09 3.87 -17.54
N ASP A 103 -16.21 4.07 -16.57
CA ASP A 103 -15.66 3.03 -15.73
C ASP A 103 -16.52 2.90 -14.45
N VAL A 104 -16.54 1.74 -13.79
CA VAL A 104 -17.32 1.50 -12.57
C VAL A 104 -16.45 1.38 -11.33
N ILE A 105 -16.71 2.23 -10.34
CA ILE A 105 -16.10 2.20 -9.00
C ILE A 105 -16.94 1.29 -8.10
N ALA A 106 -16.33 0.20 -7.62
CA ALA A 106 -16.91 -0.75 -6.69
C ALA A 106 -16.32 -0.55 -5.29
N GLN A 107 -17.15 -0.17 -4.32
CA GLN A 107 -16.79 -0.13 -2.89
C GLN A 107 -17.26 -1.40 -2.19
N VAL A 108 -16.35 -2.04 -1.45
CA VAL A 108 -16.66 -3.11 -0.49
C VAL A 108 -16.36 -2.59 0.91
N ALA A 109 -17.29 -2.73 1.85
CA ALA A 109 -17.11 -2.31 3.25
C ALA A 109 -17.73 -3.33 4.22
N SER A 110 -16.94 -3.85 5.17
CA SER A 110 -17.41 -4.87 6.12
C SER A 110 -18.04 -4.30 7.40
N GLY A 111 -19.14 -3.58 7.21
CA GLY A 111 -19.89 -2.93 8.30
C GLY A 111 -19.84 -1.40 8.20
N ALA A 112 -20.29 -0.73 9.26
CA ALA A 112 -20.23 0.72 9.35
C ALA A 112 -18.78 1.22 9.51
N GLU A 113 -18.50 2.39 8.95
CA GLU A 113 -17.20 3.08 8.96
C GLU A 113 -16.55 3.18 10.35
N ASP A 114 -17.35 3.19 11.43
CA ASP A 114 -16.90 3.28 12.82
C ASP A 114 -16.31 1.98 13.42
N THR A 115 -16.34 0.85 12.70
CA THR A 115 -16.10 -0.49 13.30
C THR A 115 -14.78 -1.17 12.95
N GLY A 116 -13.91 -0.53 12.17
CA GLY A 116 -12.62 -1.11 11.76
C GLY A 116 -12.75 -2.29 10.79
N GLY A 117 -13.85 -2.30 10.02
CA GLY A 117 -14.08 -3.29 8.97
C GLY A 117 -13.04 -3.23 7.84
N GLU A 118 -12.95 -4.32 7.08
CA GLU A 118 -12.21 -4.33 5.82
C GLU A 118 -12.93 -3.41 4.83
N MET A 119 -12.19 -2.48 4.23
CA MET A 119 -12.66 -1.66 3.13
C MET A 119 -11.80 -1.86 1.90
N ALA A 120 -12.43 -1.97 0.73
CA ALA A 120 -11.75 -2.06 -0.54
C ALA A 120 -12.45 -1.21 -1.60
N TYR A 121 -11.66 -0.64 -2.51
CA TYR A 121 -12.16 0.05 -3.69
C TYR A 121 -11.48 -0.53 -4.93
N TYR A 122 -12.29 -0.91 -5.91
CA TYR A 122 -11.86 -1.43 -7.20
C TYR A 122 -12.46 -0.56 -8.31
N VAL A 123 -11.75 -0.37 -9.41
CA VAL A 123 -12.32 0.26 -10.62
C VAL A 123 -12.22 -0.71 -11.78
N TYR A 124 -13.35 -0.98 -12.43
CA TYR A 124 -13.47 -1.86 -13.59
C TYR A 124 -13.79 -1.08 -14.86
N SER A 125 -13.12 -1.46 -15.94
CA SER A 125 -13.12 -0.77 -17.24
C SER A 125 -13.38 -1.73 -18.39
N LEU A 126 -14.11 -1.31 -19.43
CA LEU A 126 -14.44 -2.15 -20.60
C LEU A 126 -13.45 -1.95 -21.76
N GLN A 127 -12.39 -2.77 -21.77
CA GLN A 127 -11.23 -2.55 -22.63
C GLN A 127 -11.10 -3.64 -23.70
N GLY A 128 -11.41 -3.28 -24.95
CA GLY A 128 -11.38 -4.19 -26.08
C GLY A 128 -12.44 -5.29 -26.01
N GLY A 129 -13.60 -5.01 -25.41
CA GLY A 129 -14.68 -5.98 -25.19
C GLY A 129 -14.46 -6.91 -23.99
N ALA A 130 -13.49 -6.61 -23.11
CA ALA A 130 -13.26 -7.38 -21.88
C ALA A 130 -13.19 -6.47 -20.65
N VAL A 131 -13.86 -6.87 -19.58
CA VAL A 131 -13.82 -6.16 -18.29
C VAL A 131 -12.45 -6.36 -17.63
N ARG A 132 -11.83 -5.27 -17.19
CA ARG A 132 -10.52 -5.23 -16.53
C ARG A 132 -10.56 -4.40 -15.26
N GLN A 133 -9.98 -4.90 -14.17
CA GLN A 133 -9.66 -4.08 -13.01
C GLN A 133 -8.48 -3.16 -13.32
N ILE A 134 -8.73 -1.84 -13.37
CA ILE A 134 -7.72 -0.80 -13.62
C ILE A 134 -7.20 -0.14 -12.34
N PHE A 135 -7.87 -0.37 -11.21
CA PHE A 135 -7.45 0.08 -9.88
C PHE A 135 -7.93 -0.91 -8.81
N GLY A 136 -7.15 -1.04 -7.74
CA GLY A 136 -7.53 -1.82 -6.57
C GLY A 136 -6.76 -1.37 -5.33
N VAL A 137 -7.48 -1.10 -4.24
CA VAL A 137 -6.93 -0.83 -2.91
C VAL A 137 -7.76 -1.56 -1.85
N THR A 138 -7.14 -1.97 -0.75
CA THR A 138 -7.78 -2.68 0.36
C THR A 138 -7.09 -2.30 1.67
N GLY A 139 -7.83 -2.17 2.76
CA GLY A 139 -7.30 -1.84 4.09
C GLY A 139 -8.37 -1.64 5.16
N THR A 140 -7.92 -1.68 6.41
CA THR A 140 -8.76 -1.63 7.63
C THR A 140 -8.78 -0.24 8.31
N SER A 141 -8.10 0.75 7.73
CA SER A 141 -8.19 2.17 8.09
C SER A 141 -9.37 2.82 7.38
N ALA A 142 -9.87 3.95 7.91
CA ALA A 142 -10.78 4.82 7.16
C ALA A 142 -10.14 5.24 5.82
N MET A 143 -10.89 5.07 4.73
CA MET A 143 -10.51 5.37 3.35
C MET A 143 -11.75 5.88 2.60
N GLU A 144 -11.58 6.78 1.65
CA GLU A 144 -12.62 7.28 0.76
C GLU A 144 -12.05 7.45 -0.65
N VAL A 145 -12.83 7.17 -1.70
CA VAL A 145 -12.47 7.49 -3.08
C VAL A 145 -13.54 8.31 -3.76
N TRP A 146 -13.12 9.26 -4.61
CA TRP A 146 -14.02 10.06 -5.44
C TRP A 146 -13.33 10.44 -6.77
N PRO A 147 -14.09 10.65 -7.86
CA PRO A 147 -13.53 11.21 -9.09
C PRO A 147 -13.28 12.73 -8.95
N ASP A 148 -12.17 13.21 -9.49
CA ASP A 148 -11.84 14.63 -9.61
C ASP A 148 -11.25 14.93 -11.00
N ASN A 149 -12.02 15.60 -11.86
CA ASN A 149 -11.59 16.03 -13.19
C ASN A 149 -10.99 14.92 -14.10
N GLY A 150 -11.46 13.67 -13.95
CA GLY A 150 -10.99 12.49 -14.70
C GLY A 150 -9.87 11.70 -14.01
N ASP A 151 -9.29 12.22 -12.93
CA ASP A 151 -8.43 11.45 -12.02
C ASP A 151 -9.28 10.78 -10.92
N LEU A 152 -8.79 9.68 -10.36
CA LEU A 152 -9.36 9.07 -9.15
C LEU A 152 -8.58 9.54 -7.91
N MET A 153 -9.29 10.11 -6.94
CA MET A 153 -8.74 10.50 -5.65
C MET A 153 -8.96 9.40 -4.62
N LEU A 154 -7.97 9.16 -3.77
CA LEU A 154 -8.03 8.32 -2.58
C LEU A 154 -7.59 9.13 -1.36
N TRP A 155 -8.47 9.32 -0.38
CA TRP A 155 -8.09 9.75 0.96
C TRP A 155 -7.95 8.53 1.87
N ARG A 156 -7.02 8.59 2.84
CA ARG A 156 -7.00 7.63 3.96
C ARG A 156 -6.46 8.24 5.25
N ALA A 157 -6.99 7.74 6.36
CA ALA A 157 -6.48 8.01 7.70
C ALA A 157 -5.16 7.27 7.97
N ILE A 158 -4.20 7.95 8.61
CA ILE A 158 -2.90 7.41 9.00
C ILE A 158 -2.81 7.36 10.53
N TYR A 159 -2.67 6.14 11.07
CA TYR A 159 -2.62 5.88 12.50
C TYR A 159 -1.18 5.61 12.96
N SER A 160 -0.73 6.36 13.97
CA SER A 160 0.51 6.17 14.70
C SER A 160 0.31 5.25 15.91
N PRO A 161 1.38 4.61 16.43
CA PRO A 161 1.32 3.82 17.66
C PRO A 161 0.80 4.64 18.85
N GLY A 162 -0.38 4.27 19.37
CA GLY A 162 -1.05 4.96 20.48
C GLY A 162 -2.23 5.85 20.09
N ASP A 163 -2.50 6.02 18.79
CA ASP A 163 -3.73 6.65 18.32
C ASP A 163 -4.98 5.86 18.72
N ARG A 164 -6.12 6.55 18.80
CA ARG A 164 -7.43 5.94 19.02
C ARG A 164 -8.16 5.83 17.68
N TYR A 165 -9.08 4.87 17.57
CA TYR A 165 -9.87 4.66 16.34
C TYR A 165 -10.55 5.93 15.82
N CYS A 166 -11.13 6.74 16.71
CA CYS A 166 -11.74 8.04 16.37
C CYS A 166 -10.81 9.09 15.78
N CYS A 167 -9.49 8.88 15.92
CA CYS A 167 -8.54 9.95 16.15
C CYS A 167 -7.16 9.60 15.56
N PRO A 168 -7.04 9.41 14.23
CA PRO A 168 -5.76 9.28 13.55
C PRO A 168 -4.91 10.54 13.74
N SER A 169 -3.60 10.37 13.87
CA SER A 169 -2.63 11.46 13.97
C SER A 169 -2.34 12.15 12.64
N GLY A 170 -2.60 11.48 11.52
CA GLY A 170 -2.40 12.04 10.18
C GLY A 170 -3.44 11.58 9.16
N GLU A 171 -3.37 12.17 7.97
CA GLU A 171 -4.14 11.81 6.78
C GLU A 171 -3.22 11.88 5.55
N GLU A 172 -3.60 11.22 4.47
CA GLU A 172 -3.02 11.48 3.15
C GLU A 172 -4.11 11.55 2.09
N THR A 173 -3.79 12.18 0.96
CA THR A 173 -4.59 12.06 -0.25
C THR A 173 -3.69 11.73 -1.43
N VAL A 174 -4.09 10.77 -2.25
CA VAL A 174 -3.35 10.29 -3.40
C VAL A 174 -4.23 10.44 -4.63
N ARG A 175 -3.70 11.08 -5.67
CA ARG A 175 -4.34 11.22 -6.96
C ARG A 175 -3.78 10.18 -7.91
N TYR A 176 -4.65 9.36 -8.47
CA TYR A 176 -4.35 8.36 -9.47
C TYR A 176 -4.87 8.83 -10.83
N ALA A 177 -4.00 8.83 -11.84
CA ALA A 177 -4.34 9.19 -13.21
C ALA A 177 -4.21 7.97 -14.13
N TRP A 178 -4.95 7.94 -15.22
CA TRP A 178 -4.85 6.89 -16.23
C TRP A 178 -3.51 6.94 -16.97
N ASP A 179 -2.70 5.87 -16.86
CA ASP A 179 -1.39 5.74 -17.53
C ASP A 179 -1.48 5.07 -18.93
N GLY A 180 -2.69 4.94 -19.47
CA GLY A 180 -2.98 4.15 -20.67
C GLY A 180 -3.11 2.64 -20.41
N ARG A 181 -2.95 2.19 -19.15
CA ARG A 181 -3.02 0.76 -18.77
C ARG A 181 -3.70 0.50 -17.42
N ARG A 182 -3.62 1.44 -16.47
CA ARG A 182 -4.21 1.41 -15.12
C ARG A 182 -4.33 2.84 -14.56
N LEU A 183 -5.05 3.00 -13.45
CA LEU A 183 -4.97 4.23 -12.65
C LEU A 183 -3.70 4.16 -11.78
N ALA A 184 -2.68 4.93 -12.16
CA ALA A 184 -1.36 4.96 -11.53
C ALA A 184 -1.20 6.20 -10.65
N GLU A 185 -0.43 6.09 -9.55
CA GLU A 185 -0.17 7.21 -8.65
C GLU A 185 0.52 8.35 -9.38
N ALA A 186 -0.23 9.43 -9.62
CA ALA A 186 0.23 10.62 -10.32
C ALA A 186 0.76 11.67 -9.35
N LYS A 187 0.18 11.77 -8.15
CA LYS A 187 0.64 12.68 -7.10
C LYS A 187 0.15 12.30 -5.71
N ARG A 188 1.05 12.35 -4.73
CA ARG A 188 0.76 12.19 -3.31
C ARG A 188 0.75 13.55 -2.61
N TYR A 189 -0.26 13.77 -1.78
CA TYR A 189 -0.41 14.96 -0.92
C TYR A 189 -0.23 14.50 0.54
N PRO A 190 1.00 14.61 1.09
CA PRO A 190 1.26 14.19 2.47
C PRO A 190 0.66 15.20 3.46
N GLU A 191 -0.17 14.67 4.35
CA GLU A 191 -0.49 15.17 5.70
C GLU A 191 -0.64 16.69 5.89
N ARG A 192 -1.91 17.15 6.01
CA ARG A 192 -2.21 18.37 6.78
C ARG A 192 -1.97 18.07 8.26
N ARG A 193 -0.70 18.09 8.66
CA ARG A 193 -0.23 17.92 10.05
C ARG A 193 -1.16 18.71 11.00
N PRO A 194 -1.92 18.05 11.89
CA PRO A 194 -2.69 18.77 12.90
C PRO A 194 -1.72 19.60 13.76
N PRO A 195 -2.11 20.81 14.19
CA PRO A 195 -1.19 21.69 14.91
C PRO A 195 -0.63 20.97 16.14
N THR A 196 0.71 20.98 16.27
CA THR A 196 1.39 20.57 17.50
C THR A 196 0.72 21.24 18.69
N ARG A 197 0.66 20.55 19.85
CA ARG A 197 0.06 21.05 21.11
C ARG A 197 0.82 22.25 21.72
N SER A 198 0.92 23.33 20.97
CA SER A 198 1.46 24.63 21.35
C SER A 198 0.42 25.38 22.19
N ARG A 199 0.27 24.94 23.44
CA ARG A 199 -0.64 25.47 24.46
C ARG A 199 -2.12 25.39 24.09
N LEU A 200 -2.79 24.36 24.64
CA LEU A 200 -4.10 24.65 25.22
C LEU A 200 -3.87 25.77 26.27
N PRO A 201 -4.63 26.88 26.24
CA PRO A 201 -4.56 27.85 27.34
C PRO A 201 -4.99 27.14 28.63
N THR A 202 -4.30 27.43 29.74
CA THR A 202 -4.69 26.89 31.04
C THR A 202 -6.09 27.38 31.37
N VAL A 203 -7.07 26.48 31.32
CA VAL A 203 -8.43 26.75 31.81
C VAL A 203 -8.31 26.97 33.32
N THR A 204 -8.29 28.24 33.71
CA THR A 204 -8.36 28.62 35.12
C THR A 204 -9.71 28.11 35.64
N PRO A 205 -9.76 27.21 36.63
CA PRO A 205 -11.03 26.73 37.14
C PRO A 205 -11.80 27.92 37.72
N MET A 206 -13.07 28.07 37.33
CA MET A 206 -13.91 29.11 37.91
C MET A 206 -13.99 28.92 39.43
N PRO A 207 -13.96 30.01 40.22
CA PRO A 207 -14.15 29.91 41.65
C PRO A 207 -15.52 29.31 41.92
N LYS A 208 -15.58 28.31 42.83
CA LYS A 208 -16.86 27.76 43.27
C LYS A 208 -17.58 28.82 44.08
N GLU A 209 -18.74 29.26 43.58
CA GLU A 209 -19.62 30.14 44.34
C GLU A 209 -20.23 29.35 45.49
N THR A 210 -19.82 29.69 46.72
CA THR A 210 -20.31 29.03 47.95
C THR A 210 -21.68 29.58 48.32
N ARG A 211 -22.62 28.70 48.67
CA ARG A 211 -23.96 29.03 49.18
C ARG A 211 -24.19 28.33 50.51
#